data_AF-A0A3L8DHN9-F1
#
_entry.id   AF-A0A3L8DHN9-F1
#
_cell.length_a   1.000
_cell.length_b   1.000
_cell.length_c   1.000
_cell.angle_alpha   90.00
_cell.angle_beta   90.00
_cell.angle_gamma   90.00
#
_symmetry.space_group_name_H-M   'P 1'
#
loop_
_entity.id
_entity.type
_entity.pdbx_description
1 polymer ?
#
loop_
_entity_poly.entity_id
_entity_poly.type
_entity_poly.pdbx_seq_one_letter_code
_entity_poly.pdbx_strand_id
1 'polypeptide(L)'
;MNIDEFRVRGKEMIEFICEYIRTLEGKRVTANVDPGYLRPLLPKEAPVTPDSWDAIMRDVDGKIMPGVSCLPASSRVVAIIDPPSLSLSHSVAIDFSPPFRYK
;
A
#
# COMPACT_ATOMS: atom_id res chain seq x y z
N MET A 1 20.05 1.57 -15.96
CA MET A 1 20.58 1.97 -14.64
C MET A 1 21.97 1.36 -14.45
N ASN A 2 22.96 2.16 -14.05
CA ASN A 2 24.33 1.69 -13.72
C ASN A 2 24.51 1.60 -12.19
N ILE A 3 25.62 1.01 -11.70
CA ILE A 3 25.92 0.83 -10.27
C ILE A 3 25.92 2.17 -9.51
N ASP A 4 26.54 3.22 -10.06
CA ASP A 4 26.58 4.54 -9.42
C ASP A 4 25.18 5.14 -9.28
N GLU A 5 24.37 5.01 -10.33
CA GLU A 5 22.97 5.45 -10.34
C GLU A 5 22.14 4.65 -9.33
N PHE A 6 22.31 3.33 -9.29
CA PHE A 6 21.64 2.46 -8.32
C PHE A 6 21.97 2.84 -6.88
N ARG A 7 23.23 3.21 -6.59
CA ARG A 7 23.64 3.68 -5.24
C ARG A 7 22.94 4.98 -4.85
N VAL A 8 22.72 5.89 -5.79
CA VAL A 8 22.01 7.15 -5.55
C VAL A 8 20.52 6.86 -5.35
N ARG A 9 19.87 6.18 -6.30
CA ARG A 9 18.45 5.85 -6.26
C ARG A 9 18.08 4.94 -5.08
N GLY A 10 18.99 4.05 -4.68
CA GLY A 10 18.80 3.21 -3.50
C GLY A 10 18.76 3.99 -2.20
N LYS A 11 19.57 5.06 -2.06
CA LYS A 11 19.49 5.96 -0.90
C LYS A 11 18.18 6.74 -0.88
N GLU A 12 17.73 7.21 -2.05
CA GLU A 12 16.42 7.88 -2.19
C GLU A 12 15.28 6.95 -1.75
N MET A 13 15.32 5.69 -2.15
CA MET A 13 14.31 4.69 -1.75
C MET A 13 14.33 4.41 -0.24
N ILE A 14 15.51 4.35 0.38
CA ILE A 14 15.61 4.16 1.83
C ILE A 14 14.99 5.34 2.58
N GLU A 15 15.29 6.58 2.17
CA GLU A 15 14.69 7.76 2.79
C GLU A 15 13.17 7.79 2.60
N PHE A 16 12.69 7.40 1.42
CA PHE A 16 11.27 7.26 1.14
C PHE A 16 10.56 6.28 2.10
N ILE A 17 11.16 5.11 2.34
CA ILE A 17 10.61 4.11 3.27
C ILE A 17 10.60 4.66 4.71
N CYS A 18 11.69 5.32 5.13
CA CYS A 18 11.77 5.95 6.45
C CYS A 18 10.65 6.98 6.64
N GLU A 19 10.44 7.85 5.65
CA GLU A 19 9.40 8.88 5.70
C GLU A 19 7.99 8.29 5.63
N TYR A 20 7.79 7.25 4.82
CA TYR A 20 6.55 6.51 4.79
C TYR A 20 6.22 5.95 6.19
N ILE A 21 7.18 5.28 6.85
CA ILE A 21 7.01 4.70 8.19
C ILE A 21 6.75 5.78 9.24
N ARG A 22 7.51 6.90 9.22
CA ARG A 22 7.29 8.04 10.14
C ARG A 22 5.89 8.61 10.03
N THR A 23 5.32 8.67 8.83
CA THR A 23 3.99 9.24 8.57
C THR A 23 2.85 8.25 8.79
N LEU A 24 3.12 6.98 9.16
CA LEU A 24 2.07 5.97 9.34
C LEU A 24 1.16 6.26 10.54
N GLU A 25 1.69 6.85 11.61
CA GLU A 25 0.92 7.11 12.83
C GLU A 25 -0.26 8.07 12.61
N GLY A 26 -0.23 8.88 11.54
CA GLY A 26 -1.31 9.79 11.15
C GLY A 26 -2.19 9.33 9.98
N LYS A 27 -1.91 8.16 9.39
CA LYS A 27 -2.64 7.68 8.19
C LYS A 27 -3.78 6.74 8.57
N ARG A 28 -4.87 6.79 7.80
CA ARG A 28 -5.99 5.86 7.96
C ARG A 28 -5.54 4.45 7.62
N VAL A 29 -6.02 3.49 8.42
CA VAL A 29 -5.70 2.06 8.26
C VAL A 29 -6.35 1.47 7.00
N THR A 30 -7.48 2.04 6.58
CA THR A 30 -8.21 1.64 5.37
C THR A 30 -7.92 2.58 4.22
N ALA A 31 -7.55 2.01 3.07
CA ALA A 31 -7.48 2.76 1.82
C ALA A 31 -8.88 3.22 1.40
N ASN A 32 -9.00 4.49 0.98
CA ASN A 32 -10.24 5.08 0.49
C ASN A 32 -10.29 5.03 -1.04
N VAL A 33 -10.21 3.82 -1.60
CA VAL A 33 -10.18 3.58 -3.05
C VAL A 33 -11.16 2.48 -3.42
N ASP A 34 -11.80 2.61 -4.57
CA ASP A 34 -12.73 1.60 -5.07
C ASP A 34 -11.99 0.34 -5.55
N PRO A 35 -12.59 -0.86 -5.38
CA PRO A 35 -12.05 -2.08 -5.96
C PRO A 35 -11.80 -1.90 -7.47
N GLY A 36 -10.57 -2.13 -7.91
CA GLY A 36 -10.18 -2.01 -9.32
C GLY A 36 -9.73 -0.61 -9.76
N TYR A 37 -9.65 0.39 -8.87
CA TYR A 37 -9.21 1.77 -9.19
C TYR A 37 -7.85 1.84 -9.89
N LEU A 38 -6.96 0.89 -9.64
CA LEU A 38 -5.60 0.88 -10.18
C LEU A 38 -5.57 0.49 -11.67
N ARG A 39 -6.51 -0.34 -12.13
CA ARG A 39 -6.56 -0.86 -13.51
C ARG A 39 -6.65 0.24 -14.58
N PRO A 40 -7.50 1.28 -14.45
CA PRO A 40 -7.53 2.37 -15.43
C PRO A 40 -6.33 3.31 -15.36
N LEU A 41 -5.56 3.33 -14.26
CA LEU A 41 -4.40 4.21 -14.06
C LEU A 41 -3.09 3.64 -14.64
N LEU A 42 -3.07 2.36 -14.95
CA LEU A 42 -1.93 1.65 -15.50
C LEU A 42 -2.05 1.50 -17.02
N PRO A 43 -0.92 1.50 -17.74
CA PRO A 43 -0.94 1.17 -19.16
C PRO A 43 -1.43 -0.26 -19.37
N LYS A 44 -2.12 -0.50 -20.49
CA LYS A 44 -2.71 -1.81 -20.82
C LYS A 44 -1.66 -2.90 -21.05
N GLU A 45 -0.48 -2.49 -21.48
CA GLU A 45 0.65 -3.35 -21.80
C GLU A 45 1.92 -2.77 -21.18
N ALA A 46 2.91 -3.65 -20.94
CA ALA A 46 4.19 -3.23 -20.42
C ALA A 46 4.94 -2.38 -21.47
N PRO A 47 5.66 -1.33 -21.06
CA PRO A 47 6.42 -0.50 -21.98
C PRO A 47 7.57 -1.29 -22.62
N VAL A 48 7.78 -1.12 -23.92
CA VAL A 48 8.86 -1.76 -24.68
C VAL A 48 10.21 -1.13 -24.34
N THR A 49 10.20 0.16 -24.01
CA THR A 49 11.37 0.92 -23.58
C THR A 49 11.35 1.13 -22.06
N PRO A 50 12.50 1.13 -21.39
CA PRO A 50 12.54 1.40 -19.95
C PRO A 50 12.08 2.83 -19.65
N ASP A 51 11.20 2.97 -18.66
CA ASP A 51 10.80 4.26 -18.13
C ASP A 51 11.91 4.87 -17.25
N SER A 52 11.87 6.19 -17.11
CA SER A 52 12.77 6.89 -16.20
C SER A 52 12.42 6.58 -14.74
N TRP A 53 13.42 6.57 -13.87
CA TRP A 53 13.23 6.36 -12.43
C TRP A 53 12.22 7.36 -11.83
N ASP A 54 12.29 8.62 -12.25
CA ASP A 54 11.43 9.67 -11.71
C ASP A 54 9.96 9.46 -12.13
N ALA A 55 9.70 8.89 -13.32
CA ALA A 55 8.36 8.50 -13.73
C ALA A 55 7.82 7.34 -12.88
N ILE A 56 8.66 6.36 -12.55
CA ILE A 56 8.30 5.23 -11.69
C ILE A 56 7.96 5.72 -10.29
N MET A 57 8.80 6.57 -9.69
CA MET A 57 8.55 7.11 -8.34
C MET A 57 7.28 7.97 -8.28
N ARG A 58 6.99 8.74 -9.34
CA ARG A 58 5.74 9.48 -9.43
C ARG A 58 4.51 8.57 -9.47
N ASP A 59 4.61 7.43 -10.13
CA ASP A 59 3.54 6.44 -10.17
C ASP A 59 3.38 5.72 -8.83
N VAL A 60 4.47 5.47 -8.10
CA VAL A 60 4.43 4.96 -6.73
C VAL A 60 3.65 5.91 -5.83
N ASP A 61 3.99 7.20 -5.83
CA ASP A 61 3.33 8.19 -4.98
C ASP A 61 1.88 8.46 -5.39
N GLY A 62 1.63 8.60 -6.70
CA GLY A 62 0.32 9.03 -7.19
C GLY A 62 -0.70 7.91 -7.35
N LYS A 63 -0.25 6.69 -7.69
CA LYS A 63 -1.15 5.57 -8.02
C LYS A 63 -1.14 4.48 -6.96
N ILE A 64 0.01 4.17 -6.37
CA ILE A 64 0.15 3.06 -5.42
C ILE A 64 -0.20 3.50 -4.00
N MET A 65 0.42 4.57 -3.49
CA MET A 65 0.23 5.03 -2.10
C MET A 65 -1.23 5.23 -1.67
N PRO A 66 -2.17 5.74 -2.50
CA PRO A 66 -3.57 5.90 -2.10
C PRO A 66 -4.29 4.58 -1.78
N GLY A 67 -3.89 3.48 -2.40
CA GLY A 67 -4.47 2.16 -2.16
C GLY A 67 -3.69 1.28 -1.20
N VAL A 68 -2.59 1.77 -0.64
CA VAL A 68 -1.88 1.03 0.41
C VAL A 68 -2.67 1.20 1.69
N SER A 69 -3.38 0.13 2.09
CA SER A 69 -3.89 0.01 3.45
C SER A 69 -2.70 -0.14 4.39
N CYS A 70 -2.34 0.94 5.09
CA CYS A 70 -1.33 0.90 6.12
C CYS A 70 -1.88 0.09 7.29
N LEU A 71 -1.42 -1.16 7.47
CA LEU A 71 -1.67 -1.92 8.69
C LEU A 71 -0.71 -1.38 9.76
N PRO A 72 -1.18 -0.64 10.78
CA PRO A 72 -0.33 -0.29 11.90
C PRO A 72 0.09 -1.58 12.59
N ALA A 73 1.38 -1.69 12.94
CA ALA A 73 1.94 -2.86 13.61
C ALA A 73 1.27 -3.20 14.97
N SER A 74 0.37 -2.34 15.48
CA SER A 74 -0.24 -2.41 16.80
C SER A 74 -1.77 -2.23 16.81
N SER A 75 -2.48 -2.20 15.68
CA SER A 75 -3.95 -2.06 15.72
C SER A 75 -4.67 -3.31 15.23
N ARG A 76 -5.59 -3.80 16.08
CA ARG A 76 -6.63 -4.74 15.68
C ARG A 76 -7.41 -4.13 14.53
N VAL A 77 -7.32 -4.73 13.35
CA VAL A 77 -8.21 -4.41 12.24
C VAL A 77 -9.37 -5.38 12.31
N VAL A 78 -10.53 -4.89 12.74
CA VAL A 78 -11.79 -5.62 12.59
C VAL A 78 -12.34 -5.26 11.22
N ALA A 79 -12.06 -6.10 10.22
CA ALA A 79 -12.74 -5.99 8.93
C ALA A 79 -14.13 -6.63 9.06
N ILE A 80 -15.19 -5.80 9.02
CA ILE A 80 -16.57 -6.29 8.90
C ILE A 80 -16.77 -6.60 7.41
N ILE A 81 -16.70 -7.88 7.05
CA ILE A 81 -17.16 -8.33 5.74
C ILE A 81 -18.67 -8.44 5.86
N ASP A 82 -19.42 -7.49 5.30
CA ASP A 82 -20.86 -7.64 5.12
C ASP A 82 -21.11 -8.48 3.87
N PRO A 83 -21.54 -9.77 4.01
CA PRO A 83 -21.92 -10.56 2.85
C PRO A 83 -23.20 -9.98 2.23
N PRO A 84 -23.31 -9.89 0.88
CA PRO A 84 -24.42 -9.21 0.22
C PRO A 84 -25.76 -9.96 0.27
N SER A 85 -25.86 -11.08 0.99
CA SER A 85 -27.09 -11.85 1.06
C SER A 85 -27.07 -12.84 2.22
N LEU A 86 -27.44 -12.42 3.43
CA LEU A 86 -28.07 -13.30 4.43
C LEU A 86 -28.61 -12.48 5.62
N SER A 87 -29.87 -12.75 5.92
CA SER A 87 -30.65 -12.24 7.04
C SER A 87 -29.90 -12.37 8.37
N LEU A 88 -29.80 -11.25 9.11
CA LEU A 88 -29.73 -11.11 10.57
C LEU A 88 -29.25 -12.34 11.34
N SER A 89 -28.00 -12.29 11.87
CA SER A 89 -27.69 -12.58 13.29
C SER A 89 -26.22 -12.91 13.61
N HIS A 90 -25.31 -13.00 12.64
CA HIS A 90 -23.91 -13.32 12.95
C HIS A 90 -22.92 -12.48 12.12
N SER A 91 -22.48 -11.35 12.68
CA SER A 91 -21.28 -10.66 12.19
C SER A 91 -20.07 -11.52 12.54
N VAL A 92 -19.39 -12.08 11.54
CA VAL A 92 -18.13 -12.80 11.73
C VAL A 92 -17.01 -11.75 11.76
N ALA A 93 -16.55 -11.40 12.97
CA ALA A 93 -15.35 -10.61 13.14
C ALA A 93 -14.13 -11.54 13.02
N ILE A 94 -13.38 -11.43 11.92
CA ILE A 94 -12.07 -12.09 11.83
C ILE A 94 -11.06 -11.15 12.51
N ASP A 95 -10.66 -11.49 13.74
CA ASP A 95 -9.59 -10.78 14.45
C ASP A 95 -8.25 -11.20 13.84
N PHE A 96 -7.69 -10.37 12.97
CA PHE A 96 -6.32 -10.51 12.50
C PHE A 96 -5.35 -10.05 13.60
N SER A 97 -5.19 -10.86 14.64
CA SER A 97 -4.14 -10.68 15.62
C SER A 97 -2.80 -11.13 15.00
N PRO A 98 -1.81 -10.25 14.82
CA PRO A 98 -0.49 -10.68 14.37
C PRO A 98 0.17 -11.53 15.47
N PRO A 99 0.80 -12.68 15.15
CA PRO A 99 1.37 -13.58 16.16
C PRO A 99 2.64 -13.06 16.86
N PHE A 100 3.13 -11.85 16.58
CA PHE A 100 4.42 -11.39 17.09
C PHE A 100 4.39 -9.95 17.61
N ARG A 101 4.41 -9.83 18.94
CA ARG A 101 4.98 -8.66 19.63
C ARG A 101 6.50 -8.70 19.44
N TYR A 102 7.06 -7.76 18.69
CA TYR A 102 8.49 -7.50 18.78
C TYR A 102 8.76 -6.86 20.16
N LYS A 103 9.63 -7.51 20.95
CA LYS A 103 10.18 -6.99 22.20
C LYS A 103 11.37 -6.08 21.91
#